data_AF-A0A1B0D8C6-F1
#
_entry.id   AF-A0A1B0D8C6-F1
#
_cell.length_a   1.000
_cell.length_b   1.000
_cell.length_c   1.000
_cell.angle_alpha   90.00
_cell.angle_beta   90.00
_cell.angle_gamma   90.00
#
_symmetry.space_group_name_H-M   'P 1'
#
loop_
_entity.id
_entity.type
_entity.pdbx_description
1 polymer ?
#
loop_
_entity_poly.entity_id
_entity_poly.type
_entity_poly.pdbx_seq_one_letter_code
_entity_poly.pdbx_strand_id
1 'polypeptide(L)' 'MIDMSKLWEYLDQEVENSPMPKEYENYMVDILCKDCHKESNIPFHAVGLKCSFCGAYNTCQTTKTTDRVSSAANADGEGN' A
#
# COMPACT_ATOMS: atom_id res chain seq x y z
N MET A 1 -4.10 -13.94 -18.24
CA MET A 1 -3.98 -13.11 -17.02
C MET A 1 -4.42 -13.98 -15.86
N ILE A 2 -3.62 -14.10 -14.81
CA ILE A 2 -4.00 -14.86 -13.61
C ILE A 2 -4.83 -13.91 -12.75
N ASP A 3 -6.05 -14.32 -12.42
CA ASP A 3 -6.90 -13.55 -11.51
C ASP A 3 -6.36 -13.69 -10.09
N MET A 4 -5.75 -12.62 -9.59
CA MET A 4 -5.17 -12.58 -8.24
C MET A 4 -6.20 -12.13 -7.19
N SER A 5 -7.45 -11.88 -7.59
CA SER A 5 -8.53 -11.48 -6.68
C SER A 5 -8.81 -12.53 -5.63
N LYS A 6 -8.83 -13.81 -6.02
CA LYS A 6 -8.98 -14.94 -5.09
C LYS A 6 -7.85 -15.02 -4.06
N LEU A 7 -6.63 -14.65 -4.45
CA LEU A 7 -5.50 -14.64 -3.53
C LEU A 7 -5.64 -13.49 -2.53
N TRP A 8 -6.11 -12.33 -2.98
CA TRP A 8 -6.40 -11.18 -2.11
C TRP A 8 -7.53 -11.49 -1.12
N GLU A 9 -8.58 -12.20 -1.55
CA GLU A 9 -9.66 -12.67 -0.67
C GLU A 9 -9.13 -13.62 0.42
N TYR A 10 -8.26 -14.57 0.05
CA TYR A 10 -7.62 -15.47 1.01
C TYR A 10 -6.76 -14.71 2.02
N LEU A 11 -5.99 -13.72 1.56
CA LEU A 11 -5.17 -12.88 2.43
C LEU A 11 -6.02 -12.05 3.40
N ASP A 12 -7.18 -11.56 2.96
CA ASP A 12 -8.12 -10.84 3.83
C ASP A 12 -8.62 -11.74 4.96
N GLN A 13 -9.01 -12.97 4.61
CA GLN A 13 -9.46 -13.96 5.58
C GLN A 13 -8.35 -14.32 6.60
N GLU A 14 -7.11 -14.45 6.15
CA GLU A 14 -5.97 -14.72 7.04
C GLU A 14 -5.63 -13.52 7.94
N VAL A 15 -5.81 -12.28 7.44
CA VAL A 15 -5.69 -11.06 8.25
C VAL A 15 -6.75 -11.05 9.35
N GLU A 16 -8.00 -11.40 9.04
CA GLU A 16 -9.08 -11.49 10.01
C GLU A 16 -8.88 -12.63 11.03
N ASN A 17 -8.37 -13.78 10.58
CA ASN A 17 -8.07 -14.93 11.44
C ASN A 17 -6.87 -14.67 12.36
N SER A 18 -5.89 -13.88 11.91
CA SER A 18 -4.66 -13.58 12.65
C SER A 18 -4.51 -12.07 12.91
N PRO A 19 -5.38 -11.48 13.75
CA PRO A 19 -5.32 -10.06 14.04
C PRO A 19 -3.98 -9.69 14.70
N MET A 20 -3.42 -8.55 14.31
CA MET A 20 -2.17 -8.03 14.88
C MET A 20 -2.34 -7.79 16.39
N PRO A 21 -1.40 -8.27 17.24
CA PRO A 21 -1.42 -7.97 18.67
C PRO A 21 -1.33 -6.46 18.93
N LYS A 22 -1.98 -5.99 20.01
CA LYS A 22 -2.10 -4.55 20.36
C LYS A 22 -0.76 -3.80 20.43
N GLU A 23 0.30 -4.50 20.81
CA GLU A 23 1.66 -3.95 20.87
C GLU A 23 2.15 -3.45 19.49
N TYR A 24 1.63 -4.01 18.40
CA TYR A 24 1.98 -3.65 17.03
C TYR A 24 0.83 -2.96 16.28
N GLU A 25 -0.31 -2.67 16.92
CA GLU A 25 -1.45 -1.99 16.26
C GLU A 25 -1.08 -0.57 15.79
N ASN A 26 -0.14 0.06 16.47
CA ASN A 26 0.34 1.41 16.16
C ASN A 26 1.51 1.40 15.16
N TYR A 27 1.90 0.23 14.64
CA TYR A 27 2.98 0.14 13.66
C TYR A 27 2.44 0.43 12.26
N MET A 28 2.56 1.68 11.83
CA MET A 28 2.14 2.11 10.50
C MET A 28 3.32 2.04 9.53
N VAL A 29 3.05 1.60 8.30
CA VAL A 29 4.05 1.48 7.25
C VAL A 29 3.56 2.15 5.97
N ASP A 30 4.47 2.85 5.32
CA ASP A 30 4.24 3.37 3.98
C ASP A 30 4.46 2.26 2.96
N ILE A 31 3.50 2.11 2.06
CA ILE A 31 3.54 1.12 0.99
C ILE A 31 3.29 1.79 -0.35
N LEU A 32 3.93 1.31 -1.40
CA LEU A 32 3.65 1.63 -2.80
C LEU A 32 2.93 0.45 -3.43
N CYS A 33 1.72 0.67 -3.94
CA CYS A 33 0.99 -0.35 -4.68
C CYS A 33 1.55 -0.46 -6.10
N LYS A 34 1.90 -1.67 -6.52
CA LYS A 34 2.44 -1.93 -7.87
C LYS A 34 1.36 -1.98 -8.95
N ASP A 35 0.10 -2.12 -8.55
CA ASP A 35 -1.04 -2.17 -9.47
C ASP A 35 -1.51 -0.76 -9.81
N CYS A 36 -1.92 0.00 -8.79
CA CYS A 36 -2.42 1.36 -8.98
C CYS A 36 -1.34 2.46 -8.88
N HIS A 37 -0.08 2.10 -8.60
CA HIS A 37 1.06 3.04 -8.47
C HIS A 37 0.82 4.17 -7.46
N LYS A 38 0.00 3.90 -6.42
CA LYS A 38 -0.30 4.87 -5.35
C LYS A 38 0.38 4.45 -4.07
N GLU A 39 0.77 5.45 -3.30
CA GLU A 39 1.37 5.27 -1.99
C GLU A 39 0.31 5.45 -0.91
N SER A 40 0.28 4.55 0.07
CA SER A 40 -0.64 4.59 1.20
C SER A 40 0.10 4.30 2.49
N ASN A 41 -0.30 4.97 3.57
CA ASN A 41 0.15 4.65 4.92
C ASN A 41 -0.93 3.76 5.57
N ILE A 42 -0.59 2.51 5.86
CA ILE A 42 -1.53 1.52 6.43
C ILE A 42 -0.92 0.88 7.68
N PRO A 43 -1.75 0.31 8.58
CA PRO A 43 -1.23 -0.54 9.64
C PRO A 43 -0.49 -1.72 9.03
N PHE A 44 0.69 -1.99 9.57
CA PHE A 44 1.48 -3.16 9.20
C PHE A 44 0.73 -4.43 9.58
N HIS A 45 0.77 -5.41 8.68
CA HIS A 45 0.27 -6.74 8.96
C HIS A 45 1.26 -7.78 8.45
N ALA A 46 1.55 -8.79 9.25
CA ALA A 46 2.51 -9.84 8.90
C ALA A 46 2.06 -10.68 7.69
N VAL A 47 0.75 -10.87 7.54
CA VAL A 47 0.14 -11.62 6.42
C VAL A 47 0.28 -10.89 5.08
N GLY A 48 0.13 -9.56 5.07
CA GLY A 48 0.19 -8.80 3.83
C GLY A 48 -0.34 -7.38 3.96
N LEU A 49 0.13 -6.52 3.07
CA LEU A 49 -0.13 -5.09 3.09
C LEU A 49 -1.17 -4.73 2.02
N LYS A 50 -2.43 -4.63 2.45
CA LYS A 50 -3.56 -4.33 1.55
C LYS A 50 -3.56 -2.87 1.14
N CYS A 51 -3.54 -2.60 -0.16
CA CYS A 51 -3.68 -1.23 -0.65
C CYS A 51 -5.09 -0.68 -0.37
N SER A 52 -5.19 0.45 0.32
CA SER A 52 -6.48 1.11 0.59
C SER A 52 -7.16 1.69 -0.66
N PHE A 53 -6.46 1.78 -1.80
CA PHE A 53 -7.01 2.36 -3.03
C PHE A 53 -7.64 1.32 -3.97
N CYS A 54 -6.97 0.18 -4.18
CA CYS A 54 -7.43 -0.85 -5.11
C CYS A 54 -7.70 -2.20 -4.45
N GLY A 55 -7.40 -2.36 -3.17
CA GLY A 55 -7.54 -3.63 -2.46
C GLY A 55 -6.51 -4.70 -2.83
N ALA A 56 -5.57 -4.40 -3.74
CA ALA A 56 -4.52 -5.34 -4.11
C ALA A 56 -3.47 -5.46 -3.00
N TYR A 57 -2.93 -6.67 -2.85
CA TYR A 57 -1.81 -6.97 -1.94
C TYR A 57 -0.44 -6.92 -2.62
N ASN A 58 -0.41 -6.62 -3.92
CA ASN A 58 0.84 -6.42 -4.66
C ASN A 58 1.42 -5.04 -4.34
N THR A 59 1.96 -4.91 -3.14
CA THR A 59 2.50 -3.66 -2.61
C THR A 59 3.91 -3.87 -2.08
N CYS A 60 4.75 -2.84 -2.16
CA CYS A 60 6.10 -2.84 -1.59
C CYS A 60 6.16 -1.84 -0.44
N GLN A 61 6.76 -2.23 0.68
CA GLN A 61 7.04 -1.29 1.77
C GLN A 61 8.07 -0.27 1.31
N THR A 62 7.74 1.01 1.48
CA THR A 62 8.64 2.12 1.19
C THR A 62 9.07 2.73 2.52
N THR A 63 10.37 2.71 2.83
CA THR A 63 10.89 3.52 3.93
C THR A 63 10.96 4.96 3.46
N LYS A 64 9.85 5.69 3.56
CA LYS A 64 9.89 7.13 3.31
C LYS A 64 10.60 7.80 4.48
N THR A 65 11.93 7.77 4.44
CA THR A 65 12.72 8.78 5.14
C THR A 65 12.20 10.11 4.63
N THR A 66 11.78 10.99 5.53
CA THR A 66 11.29 12.32 5.21
C THR A 66 12.30 13.05 4.31
N ASP A 67 12.06 13.00 3.01
CA ASP A 67 12.52 13.99 2.06
C ASP A 67 11.26 14.62 1.50
N ARG A 68 10.78 15.62 2.25
CA ARG A 68 9.73 16.56 1.82
C ARG A 68 10.29 17.46 0.72
N VAL A 69 10.83 16.89 -0.34
CA VAL A 69 11.31 17.63 -1.51
C VAL A 69 10.52 17.17 -2.72
N SER A 70 9.53 18.00 -3.04
CA SER A 70 9.10 18.33 -4.40
C SER A 70 8.51 17.22 -5.24
N SER A 71 7.19 17.29 -5.47
CA SER A 71 6.59 17.11 -6.80
C SER A 71 5.16 17.66 -6.80
N ALA A 72 5.02 18.97 -6.54
CA ALA A 72 3.90 19.71 -7.10
C ALA A 72 4.24 19.91 -8.58
N ALA A 73 3.54 19.17 -9.43
CA ALA A 73 3.34 19.35 -10.86
C ALA A 73 4.21 20.42 -11.55
N ASN A 74 5.25 19.99 -12.26
CA ASN A 74 5.64 20.70 -13.47
C ASN A 74 4.55 20.39 -14.49
N ALA A 75 3.71 21.39 -14.79
CA ALA A 75 2.83 21.36 -15.93
C ALA A 75 3.63 21.94 -17.11
N ASP A 76 4.17 21.04 -17.94
CA ASP A 76 4.59 21.35 -19.29
C ASP A 76 3.39 21.90 -20.07
N GLY A 77 3.54 23.12 -20.59
CA GLY A 77 2.53 23.83 -21.38
C GLY A 77 3.21 24.64 -22.48
N GLU A 78 3.59 23.95 -23.55
CA GLU A 78 3.95 24.48 -24.85
C GLU A 78 2.69 25.06 -25.55
N GLY A 79 2.74 26.27 -26.13
CA GLY A 79 1.67 26.73 -27.03
C GLY A 79 1.53 28.24 -27.27
N ASN A 80 2.14 28.67 -28.39
CA ASN A 80 1.97 29.89 -29.20
C ASN A 80 2.50 31.23 -28.67
#